data_AF-A0A964HI59-F1
#
_entry.id   AF-A0A964HI59-F1
#
_cell.length_a   1.000
_cell.length_b   1.000
_cell.length_c   1.000
_cell.angle_alpha   90.00
_cell.angle_beta   90.00
_cell.angle_gamma   90.00
#
_symmetry.space_group_name_H-M   'P 1'
#
loop_
_entity.id
_entity.type
_entity.pdbx_description
1 polymer ?
#
loop_
_entity_poly.entity_id
_entity_poly.type
_entity_poly.pdbx_seq_one_letter_code
_entity_poly.pdbx_strand_id
1 'polypeptide(L)' 'MTMNGIGKFQLREIISEFDTTLIQVFGVNMSDADITRQEAIIVYNEVNCPRKAADICARRRGLTPQGK' A
#
# COMPACT_ATOMS: atom_id res chain seq x y z
N MET A 1 1.36 9.64 -19.13
CA MET A 1 1.50 9.45 -17.67
C MET A 1 2.87 8.83 -17.46
N THR A 2 3.85 9.64 -17.06
CA THR A 2 5.25 9.23 -16.95
C THR A 2 5.36 8.21 -15.81
N MET A 3 5.56 6.94 -16.15
CA MET A 3 6.02 5.93 -15.18
C MET A 3 7.41 6.37 -14.73
N ASN A 4 7.48 7.22 -13.71
CA ASN A 4 8.75 7.61 -13.11
C ASN A 4 9.45 6.33 -12.64
N GLY A 5 10.72 6.21 -13.01
CA GLY A 5 11.53 5.00 -12.95
C GLY A 5 11.79 4.52 -11.53
N ILE A 6 10.79 3.92 -10.90
CA ILE A 6 10.97 3.11 -9.70
C ILE A 6 11.68 1.83 -10.15
N GLY A 7 12.96 1.70 -9.76
CA GLY A 7 13.72 0.48 -10.02
C GLY A 7 13.05 -0.74 -9.37
N LYS A 8 13.24 -1.93 -9.94
CA LYS A 8 12.63 -3.19 -9.42
C LYS A 8 12.89 -3.42 -7.92
N PHE A 9 14.06 -3.01 -7.42
CA PHE A 9 14.42 -3.10 -6.01
C PHE A 9 13.61 -2.15 -5.14
N GLN A 10 13.55 -0.88 -5.52
CA GLN A 10 12.76 0.14 -4.83
C GLN A 10 11.28 -0.21 -4.85
N LEU A 11 10.78 -0.78 -5.94
CA LEU A 11 9.41 -1.26 -6.04
C LEU A 11 9.12 -2.35 -4.99
N ARG A 12 10.04 -3.31 -4.84
CA ARG A 12 9.90 -4.37 -3.86
C ARG A 12 9.87 -3.82 -2.42
N GLU A 13 10.71 -2.84 -2.12
CA GLU A 13 10.72 -2.18 -0.82
C GLU A 13 9.42 -1.43 -0.54
N ILE A 14 8.90 -0.68 -1.52
CA ILE A 14 7.62 0.04 -1.43
C ILE A 14 6.48 -0.93 -1.13
N ILE A 15 6.38 -2.02 -1.90
CA ILE A 15 5.33 -3.03 -1.71
C ILE A 15 5.49 -3.74 -0.36
N SER A 16 6.72 -4.03 0.07
CA SER A 16 6.98 -4.66 1.36
C SER A 16 6.55 -3.78 2.53
N GLU A 17 6.89 -2.49 2.50
CA GLU A 17 6.48 -1.53 3.54
C GLU A 17 4.96 -1.31 3.53
N PHE A 18 4.36 -1.27 2.34
CA PHE A 18 2.91 -1.17 2.16
C PHE A 18 2.18 -2.34 2.82
N ASP A 19 2.57 -3.58 2.49
CA ASP A 19 1.96 -4.80 3.04
C ASP A 19 2.18 -4.91 4.55
N THR A 20 3.39 -4.58 5.01
CA THR A 20 3.70 -4.51 6.45
C THR A 20 2.80 -3.52 7.18
N THR A 21 2.51 -2.36 6.58
CA THR A 21 1.62 -1.36 7.16
C THR A 21 0.18 -1.87 7.25
N LEU A 22 -0.32 -2.55 6.22
CA LEU A 22 -1.65 -3.17 6.26
C LEU A 22 -1.75 -4.17 7.40
N ILE A 23 -0.75 -5.02 7.56
CA ILE A 23 -0.72 -6.03 8.62
C ILE A 23 -0.66 -5.35 10.00
N GLN A 24 0.18 -4.34 10.17
CA GLN A 24 0.35 -3.69 11.48
C GLN A 24 -0.83 -2.81 11.89
N VAL A 25 -1.47 -2.13 10.95
CA VAL A 25 -2.52 -1.14 11.24
C VAL A 25 -3.91 -1.74 11.11
N PHE A 26 -4.13 -2.64 10.15
CA PHE A 26 -5.44 -3.20 9.83
C PHE A 26 -5.52 -4.71 10.08
N GLY A 27 -4.39 -5.37 10.36
CA GLY A 27 -4.32 -6.82 10.61
C GLY A 27 -4.63 -7.69 9.40
N VAL A 28 -4.50 -7.14 8.20
CA VAL A 28 -4.73 -7.84 6.93
C VAL A 28 -3.54 -7.65 6.01
N ASN A 29 -3.27 -8.61 5.12
CA ASN A 29 -2.30 -8.43 4.04
C ASN A 29 -2.99 -7.89 2.77
N MET A 30 -2.20 -7.59 1.73
CA MET A 30 -2.70 -7.13 0.44
C MET A 30 -3.73 -8.07 -0.21
N SER A 31 -3.54 -9.39 -0.11
CA SER A 31 -4.45 -10.37 -0.71
C SER A 31 -5.79 -10.40 0.03
N ASP A 32 -5.76 -10.38 1.37
CA ASP A 32 -6.95 -10.38 2.21
C ASP A 32 -7.77 -9.08 2.03
N ALA A 33 -7.08 -7.96 1.77
CA ALA A 33 -7.69 -6.67 1.48
C ALA A 33 -8.13 -6.49 0.01
N ASP A 34 -7.91 -7.49 -0.85
CA ASP A 34 -8.14 -7.41 -2.31
C ASP A 34 -7.43 -6.21 -2.98
N ILE A 35 -6.20 -5.92 -2.54
CA ILE A 35 -5.37 -4.82 -3.07
C ILE A 35 -4.27 -5.40 -3.97
N THR A 36 -4.28 -5.00 -5.24
CA THR A 36 -3.23 -5.41 -6.18
C THR A 36 -1.97 -4.55 -6.02
N ARG A 37 -0.81 -5.08 -6.42
CA ARG A 37 0.45 -4.30 -6.46
C ARG A 37 0.33 -3.07 -7.35
N GLN A 38 -0.38 -3.17 -8.48
CA GLN A 38 -0.57 -2.04 -9.39
C GLN A 38 -1.35 -0.91 -8.71
N GLU A 39 -2.42 -1.24 -7.98
CA GLU A 39 -3.22 -0.27 -7.23
C GLU A 39 -2.39 0.41 -6.14
N ALA A 40 -1.61 -0.37 -5.37
CA ALA A 40 -0.70 0.16 -4.36
C ALA A 40 0.33 1.14 -4.96
N ILE A 41 0.89 0.85 -6.13
CA ILE A 41 1.85 1.72 -6.82
C ILE A 41 1.19 3.01 -7.33
N ILE A 42 -0.03 2.93 -7.86
CA ILE A 42 -0.77 4.11 -8.34
C ILE A 42 -0.96 5.09 -7.17
N VAL A 43 -1.48 4.61 -6.04
CA VAL A 43 -1.70 5.44 -4.86
C VAL A 43 -0.35 5.91 -4.27
N TYR A 44 0.67 5.07 -4.26
CA TYR A 44 2.02 5.49 -3.86
C TYR A 44 2.54 6.64 -4.72
N ASN A 45 2.36 6.62 -6.03
CA ASN A 45 2.81 7.72 -6.91
C ASN A 45 2.08 9.05 -6.62
N GLU A 46 0.86 9.00 -6.08
CA GLU A 46 0.11 10.18 -5.66
C GLU A 46 0.66 10.77 -4.35
N VAL A 47 1.02 9.92 -3.38
CA VAL A 47 1.35 10.36 -2.00
C VAL A 47 2.82 10.22 -1.61
N ASN A 48 3.63 9.58 -2.45
CA ASN A 48 5.06 9.26 -2.28
C ASN A 48 5.41 8.67 -0.90
N CYS A 49 4.49 7.89 -0.31
CA CYS A 49 4.65 7.30 1.02
C CYS A 49 3.92 5.95 1.09
N PRO A 50 4.62 4.82 1.31
CA PRO A 50 4.00 3.49 1.28
C PRO A 50 2.96 3.33 2.40
N ARG A 51 3.22 3.88 3.59
CA ARG A 51 2.32 3.82 4.73
C ARG A 51 1.01 4.57 4.49
N LYS A 52 1.10 5.80 3.95
CA LYS A 52 -0.09 6.58 3.59
C LYS A 52 -0.87 5.90 2.46
N ALA A 53 -0.16 5.33 1.48
CA ALA A 53 -0.82 4.59 0.41
C ALA A 53 -1.59 3.38 0.97
N ALA A 54 -1.01 2.63 1.91
CA ALA A 54 -1.68 1.51 2.58
C ALA A 54 -2.94 1.95 3.32
N ASP A 55 -2.86 3.03 4.12
CA ASP A 55 -4.01 3.59 4.83
C ASP A 55 -5.13 4.03 3.87
N ILE A 56 -4.78 4.71 2.77
CA ILE A 56 -5.74 5.13 1.74
C ILE A 56 -6.41 3.93 1.09
N CYS A 57 -5.64 2.92 0.65
CA CYS A 57 -6.20 1.73 0.02
C CYS A 57 -7.10 0.95 0.99
N ALA A 58 -6.65 0.76 2.23
CA ALA A 58 -7.44 0.06 3.24
C ALA A 58 -8.77 0.77 3.54
N ARG A 59 -8.74 2.09 3.72
CA ARG A 59 -9.95 2.90 3.93
C ARG A 59 -10.90 2.87 2.74
N ARG A 60 -10.37 2.89 1.50
CA ARG A 60 -11.18 2.72 0.27
C ARG A 60 -11.90 1.37 0.24
N ARG A 61 -11.34 0.34 0.89
CA ARG A 61 -11.94 -0.99 1.06
C ARG A 61 -12.85 -1.10 2.29
N GLY A 62 -13.07 0.00 3.02
CA GLY A 62 -13.91 0.00 4.22
C GLY A 62 -13.25 -0.66 5.43
N LEU A 63 -11.94 -0.90 5.40
CA LEU A 63 -11.21 -1.46 6.53
C LEU A 63 -11.04 -0.40 7.62
N THR A 64 -11.28 -0.81 8.86
CA THR A 64 -11.02 0.01 10.04
C THR A 64 -9.67 -0.36 10.64
N PRO A 65 -8.85 0.63 11.05
CA PRO A 65 -7.64 0.33 11.80
C PRO A 65 -7.98 -0.53 13.03
N GLN A 66 -7.17 -1.55 13.28
CA GLN A 66 -7.19 -2.26 14.55
C GLN A 66 -6.65 -1.29 15.59
N GLY A 67 -7.56 -0.55 16.23
CA GLY A 67 -7.23 0.30 17.36
C GLY A 67 -6.49 -0.53 18.40
N LYS A 68 -5.32 -0.05 18.81
CA LYS A 68 -4.74 -0.49 20.09
C LYS A 68 -5.56 0.08 21.23
#